data_AF-A0A450WUQ0-F1
#
_entry.id   AF-A0A450WUQ0-F1
#
_cell.length_a   1.000
_cell.length_b   1.000
_cell.length_c   1.000
_cell.angle_alpha   90.00
_cell.angle_beta   90.00
_cell.angle_gamma   90.00
#
_symmetry.space_group_name_H-M   'P 1'
#
loop_
_entity.id
_entity.type
_entity.pdbx_description
1 polymer ?
#
loop_
_entity_poly.entity_id
_entity_poly.type
_entity_poly.pdbx_seq_one_letter_code
_entity_poly.pdbx_strand_id
1 'polypeptide(L)'
;RAAILDALAALFHQEDVIELRAFPKGKKRTEAGYFDGGHRDQLADAAIRLNKQGASVYVTLNRIDPQLLRRYNNRIEGFAGATVTDSNVIRRRWLLIDFDPVRPKETSATEQQLAAAREQAAICH
;
A
#
# COMPACT_ATOMS: atom_id res chain seq x y z
N ARG A 1 -6.89 3.89 -13.07
CA ARG A 1 -5.95 2.85 -13.53
C ARG A 1 -4.61 3.45 -13.89
N ALA A 2 -4.52 4.36 -14.87
CA ALA A 2 -3.28 5.05 -15.25
C ALA A 2 -2.50 5.61 -14.04
N ALA A 3 -3.15 6.42 -13.20
CA ALA A 3 -2.53 6.96 -11.99
C ALA A 3 -1.97 5.91 -11.01
N ILE A 4 -2.55 4.69 -10.97
CA ILE A 4 -2.01 3.59 -10.15
C ILE A 4 -0.71 3.10 -10.79
N LEU A 5 -0.71 2.86 -12.10
CA LEU A 5 0.48 2.40 -12.83
C LEU A 5 1.61 3.43 -12.77
N ASP A 6 1.30 4.72 -12.94
CA ASP A 6 2.27 5.80 -12.83
C ASP A 6 2.91 5.85 -11.44
N ALA A 7 2.09 5.70 -10.38
CA ALA A 7 2.59 5.63 -9.01
C ALA A 7 3.47 4.39 -8.79
N LEU A 8 3.10 3.22 -9.34
CA LEU A 8 3.92 2.02 -9.24
C LEU A 8 5.26 2.16 -9.98
N ALA A 9 5.26 2.85 -11.13
CA ALA A 9 6.48 3.13 -11.89
C ALA A 9 7.39 4.13 -11.16
N ALA A 10 6.81 5.10 -10.45
CA ALA A 10 7.57 6.06 -9.65
C ALA A 10 8.18 5.44 -8.38
N LEU A 11 7.44 4.55 -7.72
CA LEU A 11 7.83 4.01 -6.40
C LEU A 11 8.74 2.77 -6.50
N PHE A 12 8.65 1.98 -7.57
CA PHE A 12 9.29 0.67 -7.66
C PHE A 12 10.05 0.47 -8.96
N HIS A 13 11.13 -0.31 -8.89
CA HIS A 13 11.80 -0.81 -10.08
C HIS A 13 11.00 -1.99 -10.69
N GLN A 14 11.23 -2.29 -11.96
CA GLN A 14 10.55 -3.40 -12.66
C GLN A 14 10.80 -4.74 -11.96
N GLU A 15 12.05 -5.01 -11.57
CA GLU A 15 12.44 -6.24 -10.83
C GLU A 15 11.89 -6.35 -9.39
N ASP A 16 11.24 -5.31 -8.85
CA ASP A 16 10.73 -5.35 -7.49
C ASP A 16 9.42 -6.15 -7.40
N VAL A 17 9.32 -7.02 -6.40
CA VAL A 17 8.05 -7.65 -6.02
C VAL A 17 7.30 -6.69 -5.10
N ILE A 18 5.99 -6.55 -5.34
CA ILE A 18 5.12 -5.69 -4.56
C ILE A 18 4.07 -6.55 -3.87
N GLU A 19 3.92 -6.39 -2.56
CA GLU A 19 2.71 -6.87 -1.88
C GLU A 19 1.61 -5.83 -2.04
N LEU A 20 0.44 -6.25 -2.54
CA LEU A 20 -0.82 -5.54 -2.39
C LEU A 20 -1.55 -6.11 -1.18
N ARG A 21 -2.03 -5.25 -0.29
CA ARG A 21 -2.84 -5.61 0.89
C ARG A 21 -4.15 -4.85 0.86
N ALA A 22 -5.25 -5.55 1.13
CA ALA A 22 -6.57 -4.96 1.22
C ALA A 22 -7.27 -5.36 2.52
N PHE A 23 -7.91 -4.38 3.15
CA PHE A 23 -8.66 -4.52 4.39
C PHE A 23 -10.15 -4.26 4.13
N PRO A 24 -10.97 -5.31 3.99
CA PRO A 24 -12.41 -5.16 3.79
C PRO A 24 -13.09 -4.55 5.02
N LYS A 25 -13.95 -3.54 4.80
CA LYS A 25 -14.70 -2.90 5.88
C LYS A 25 -15.57 -3.91 6.64
N GLY A 26 -15.53 -3.85 7.97
CA GLY A 26 -16.39 -4.67 8.85
C GLY A 26 -16.00 -6.15 8.95
N LYS A 27 -14.87 -6.57 8.37
CA LYS A 27 -14.39 -7.96 8.47
C LYS A 27 -12.97 -7.99 9.02
N LYS A 28 -12.71 -8.86 10.00
CA LYS A 28 -11.35 -9.14 10.50
C LYS A 28 -10.61 -10.10 9.55
N ARG A 29 -10.44 -9.72 8.30
CA ARG A 29 -9.70 -10.49 7.29
C ARG A 29 -8.80 -9.59 6.47
N THR A 30 -7.61 -10.06 6.17
CA THR A 30 -6.70 -9.41 5.24
C THR A 30 -6.74 -10.16 3.93
N GLU A 31 -6.87 -9.45 2.82
CA GLU A 31 -6.65 -9.99 1.49
C GLU A 31 -5.27 -9.49 1.03
N ALA A 32 -4.44 -10.37 0.45
CA ALA A 32 -3.10 -10.00 0.04
C ALA A 32 -2.68 -10.69 -1.26
N GLY A 33 -1.81 -10.06 -2.03
CA GLY A 33 -1.23 -10.64 -3.24
C GLY A 33 0.18 -10.11 -3.47
N TYR A 34 1.01 -10.88 -4.18
CA TYR A 34 2.38 -10.50 -4.51
C TYR A 34 2.54 -10.46 -6.02
N PHE A 35 3.03 -9.35 -6.55
CA PHE A 35 3.12 -9.14 -8.00
C PHE A 35 4.54 -8.75 -8.41
N ASP A 36 5.05 -9.39 -9.45
CA ASP A 36 6.32 -9.03 -10.08
C ASP A 36 6.15 -7.86 -11.08
N GLY A 37 7.26 -7.47 -11.72
CA GLY A 37 7.29 -6.41 -12.74
C GLY A 37 6.46 -6.68 -13.99
N GLY A 38 6.30 -7.95 -14.36
CA GLY A 38 5.49 -8.35 -15.51
C GLY A 38 3.99 -8.30 -15.23
N HIS A 39 3.59 -8.16 -13.96
CA HIS A 39 2.20 -8.26 -13.54
C HIS A 39 1.64 -7.00 -12.86
N ARG A 40 2.20 -5.82 -13.18
CA ARG A 40 1.75 -4.54 -12.61
C ARG A 40 0.35 -4.15 -13.06
N ASP A 41 -0.05 -4.54 -14.27
CA ASP A 41 -1.41 -4.39 -14.77
C ASP A 41 -2.42 -5.18 -13.91
N GLN A 42 -2.11 -6.45 -13.61
CA GLN A 42 -2.94 -7.32 -12.79
C GLN A 42 -3.01 -6.81 -11.35
N LEU A 43 -1.92 -6.27 -10.80
CA LEU A 43 -1.92 -5.58 -9.51
C LEU A 43 -2.92 -4.41 -9.55
N ALA A 44 -2.82 -3.53 -10.55
CA ALA A 44 -3.70 -2.36 -10.67
C ALA A 44 -5.18 -2.75 -10.80
N ASP A 45 -5.48 -3.79 -11.58
CA ASP A 45 -6.84 -4.31 -11.75
C ASP A 45 -7.38 -4.93 -10.45
N ALA A 46 -6.54 -5.67 -9.72
CA ALA A 46 -6.87 -6.19 -8.40
C ALA A 46 -7.14 -5.07 -7.39
N ALA A 47 -6.31 -4.02 -7.38
CA ALA A 47 -6.48 -2.86 -6.51
C ALA A 47 -7.83 -2.16 -6.75
N ILE A 48 -8.17 -1.91 -8.03
CA ILE A 48 -9.44 -1.29 -8.40
C ILE A 48 -10.62 -2.16 -7.97
N ARG A 49 -10.54 -3.48 -8.22
CA ARG A 49 -11.61 -4.43 -7.85
C ARG A 49 -11.83 -4.45 -6.34
N LEU A 50 -10.76 -4.54 -5.54
CA LEU A 50 -10.83 -4.58 -4.08
C LEU A 50 -11.36 -3.27 -3.50
N ASN A 51 -10.92 -2.13 -4.04
CA ASN A 51 -11.43 -0.83 -3.64
C ASN A 51 -12.93 -0.68 -3.95
N LYS A 52 -13.39 -1.13 -5.13
CA LYS A 52 -14.83 -1.17 -5.48
C LYS A 52 -15.66 -2.05 -4.53
N GLN A 53 -15.04 -3.05 -3.90
CA GLN A 53 -15.67 -3.89 -2.87
C GLN A 53 -15.67 -3.24 -1.48
N GLY A 54 -15.18 -1.99 -1.36
CA GLY A 54 -15.15 -1.23 -0.11
C GLY A 54 -13.98 -1.57 0.81
N ALA A 55 -12.92 -2.18 0.29
CA ALA A 55 -11.69 -2.41 1.04
C ALA A 55 -10.74 -1.21 0.93
N SER A 56 -10.04 -0.88 2.01
CA SER A 56 -8.88 0.02 1.94
C SER A 56 -7.68 -0.76 1.37
N VAL A 57 -7.07 -0.25 0.30
CA VAL A 57 -6.03 -0.95 -0.46
C VAL A 57 -4.69 -0.23 -0.33
N TYR A 58 -3.64 -0.99 -0.04
CA TYR A 58 -2.28 -0.52 0.17
C TYR A 58 -1.28 -1.38 -0.59
N VAL A 59 -0.10 -0.84 -0.86
CA VAL A 59 1.05 -1.60 -1.34
C VAL A 59 2.23 -1.41 -0.41
N THR A 60 3.15 -2.37 -0.34
CA THR A 60 4.43 -2.18 0.36
C THR A 60 5.20 -1.03 -0.23
N LEU A 61 5.73 -0.11 0.57
CA LEU A 61 6.46 1.06 0.06
C LEU A 61 7.92 0.76 -0.33
N ASN A 62 8.58 -0.10 0.44
CA ASN A 62 10.00 -0.39 0.30
C ASN A 62 10.23 -1.78 -0.30
N ARG A 63 11.44 -2.01 -0.82
CA ARG A 63 11.79 -3.28 -1.49
C ARG A 63 11.74 -4.43 -0.48
N ILE A 64 10.98 -5.46 -0.82
CA ILE A 64 10.83 -6.69 -0.04
C ILE A 64 11.63 -7.85 -0.66
N ASP A 65 11.85 -8.92 0.10
CA ASP A 65 12.48 -10.14 -0.41
C ASP A 65 11.65 -10.73 -1.58
N PRO A 66 12.23 -10.86 -2.79
CA PRO A 66 11.54 -11.41 -3.96
C PRO A 66 11.02 -12.85 -3.77
N GLN A 67 11.59 -13.62 -2.84
CA GLN A 67 11.10 -14.97 -2.52
C GLN A 67 9.63 -14.98 -2.06
N LEU A 68 9.15 -13.85 -1.53
CA LEU A 68 7.77 -13.71 -1.08
C LEU A 68 6.74 -13.83 -2.21
N LEU A 69 7.14 -13.62 -3.46
CA LEU A 69 6.28 -13.81 -4.63
C LEU A 69 5.61 -15.19 -4.63
N ARG A 70 6.28 -16.23 -4.12
CA ARG A 70 5.76 -17.60 -4.09
C ARG A 70 4.52 -17.79 -3.22
N ARG A 71 4.24 -16.89 -2.26
CA ARG A 71 3.06 -17.02 -1.36
C ARG A 71 1.76 -16.95 -2.17
N TYR A 72 1.55 -15.83 -2.87
CA TYR A 72 0.35 -15.54 -3.65
C TYR A 72 0.76 -14.96 -5.00
N ASN A 73 1.44 -15.81 -5.78
CA ASN A 73 2.11 -15.42 -7.02
C ASN A 73 1.12 -14.83 -8.03
N ASN A 74 1.26 -13.52 -8.29
CA ASN A 74 0.51 -12.72 -9.25
C ASN A 74 -1.02 -12.86 -9.10
N ARG A 75 -1.49 -13.09 -7.86
CA ARG A 75 -2.90 -13.27 -7.52
C ARG A 75 -3.23 -12.74 -6.14
N ILE A 76 -4.52 -12.47 -5.90
CA ILE A 76 -5.03 -12.15 -4.56
C ILE A 76 -5.42 -13.44 -3.85
N GLU A 77 -4.97 -13.59 -2.61
CA GLU A 77 -5.42 -14.58 -1.66
C GLU A 77 -6.42 -13.96 -0.67
N GLY A 78 -7.54 -14.65 -0.49
CA GLY A 78 -8.53 -14.27 0.50
C GLY A 78 -8.14 -14.82 1.87
N PHE A 79 -8.31 -14.01 2.93
CA PHE A 79 -7.92 -14.42 4.29
C PHE A 79 -6.44 -14.89 4.36
N ALA A 80 -5.56 -14.07 3.79
CA ALA A 80 -4.15 -14.36 3.67
C ALA A 80 -3.50 -14.60 5.05
N GLY A 81 -2.98 -15.82 5.25
CA GLY A 81 -2.33 -16.24 6.49
C GLY A 81 -0.91 -15.70 6.68
N ALA A 82 -0.26 -15.19 5.63
CA ALA A 82 1.09 -14.67 5.70
C ALA A 82 1.25 -13.41 4.83
N THR A 83 1.66 -12.31 5.47
CA THR A 83 1.93 -11.03 4.80
C THR A 83 3.36 -10.57 5.06
N VAL A 84 3.79 -9.52 4.37
CA VAL A 84 5.10 -8.89 4.58
C VAL A 84 5.21 -8.40 6.02
N THR A 85 6.34 -8.72 6.65
CA THR A 85 6.78 -8.18 7.93
C THR A 85 8.02 -7.29 7.74
N ASP A 86 8.38 -6.53 8.77
CA ASP A 86 9.55 -5.64 8.73
C ASP A 86 10.85 -6.38 8.40
N SER A 87 11.00 -7.62 8.89
CA SER A 87 12.16 -8.47 8.59
C SER A 87 12.26 -8.89 7.12
N ASN A 88 11.20 -8.73 6.33
CA ASN A 88 11.23 -9.02 4.90
C ASN A 88 11.60 -7.80 4.05
N VAL A 89 11.71 -6.60 4.62
CA VAL A 89 12.15 -5.41 3.89
C VAL A 89 13.67 -5.46 3.74
N ILE A 90 14.14 -5.73 2.52
CA ILE A 90 15.57 -5.90 2.22
C ILE A 90 16.29 -4.58 1.92
N ARG A 91 15.54 -3.51 1.59
CA ARG A 91 16.10 -2.19 1.34
C ARG A 91 15.06 -1.09 1.55
N ARG A 92 15.41 -0.09 2.35
CA ARG A 92 14.65 1.17 2.45
C ARG A 92 15.13 2.15 1.39
N ARG A 93 14.25 2.53 0.46
CA ARG A 93 14.45 3.60 -0.53
C ARG A 93 13.68 4.85 -0.13
N TRP A 94 12.50 4.66 0.44
CA TRP A 94 11.59 5.72 0.84
C TRP A 94 11.44 5.74 2.35
N LEU A 95 11.47 6.95 2.91
CA LEU A 95 11.05 7.24 4.26
C LEU A 95 9.71 7.96 4.17
N LEU A 96 8.62 7.29 4.56
CA LEU A 96 7.31 7.93 4.65
C LEU A 96 7.27 8.81 5.89
N ILE A 97 6.92 10.08 5.71
CA ILE A 97 6.65 11.00 6.81
C ILE A 97 5.15 11.33 6.72
N ASP A 98 4.41 10.99 7.77
CA ASP A 98 2.97 11.19 7.85
C ASP A 98 2.66 12.30 8.85
N PHE A 99 2.09 13.40 8.37
CA PHE A 99 1.82 14.61 9.15
C PHE A 99 0.36 14.65 9.58
N ASP A 100 -0.06 13.66 10.37
CA ASP A 100 -1.44 13.59 10.84
C ASP A 100 -1.69 14.51 12.05
N PRO A 101 -2.74 15.35 12.03
CA PRO A 101 -3.08 16.20 13.16
C PRO A 101 -3.65 15.37 14.31
N VAL A 102 -3.31 15.73 15.55
CA VAL A 102 -3.93 15.13 16.73
C VAL A 102 -5.43 15.46 16.73
N ARG A 103 -6.27 14.43 16.70
CA ARG A 103 -7.73 14.54 16.61
C ARG A 103 -8.44 13.38 17.33
N PRO A 104 -9.72 13.55 17.73
CA PRO A 104 -10.50 12.45 18.29
C PRO A 104 -10.52 11.23 17.36
N LYS A 105 -10.60 10.03 17.94
CA LYS A 105 -10.67 8.79 17.16
C LYS A 105 -11.94 8.76 16.31
N GLU A 106 -11.86 8.10 15.16
CA GLU A 106 -12.98 7.84 14.24
C GLU A 106 -13.66 9.08 13.64
N THR A 107 -13.07 10.26 13.76
CA THR A 107 -13.55 11.47 13.07
C THR A 107 -12.86 11.65 11.72
N SER A 108 -13.23 12.69 10.97
CA SER A 108 -12.38 13.22 9.89
C SER A 108 -11.63 14.45 10.40
N ALA A 109 -10.50 14.81 9.79
CA ALA A 109 -9.80 16.04 10.11
C ALA A 109 -10.66 17.26 9.72
N THR A 110 -10.64 18.30 10.55
CA THR A 110 -11.21 19.61 10.16
C THR A 110 -10.32 20.30 9.14
N GLU A 111 -10.85 21.30 8.45
CA GLU A 111 -10.06 22.11 7.51
C GLU A 111 -8.84 22.77 8.19
N GLN A 112 -9.02 23.27 9.42
CA GLN A 112 -7.96 23.87 10.22
C GLN A 112 -6.86 22.86 10.57
N GLN A 113 -7.24 21.64 10.93
CA GLN A 113 -6.30 20.56 11.23
C GLN A 113 -5.51 20.12 9.97
N LEU A 114 -6.17 20.06 8.81
CA LEU A 114 -5.52 19.76 7.55
C LEU A 114 -4.56 20.88 7.11
N ALA A 115 -4.92 22.15 7.34
CA ALA A 115 -4.05 23.29 7.05
C ALA A 115 -2.78 23.24 7.91
N ALA A 116 -2.91 23.04 9.22
CA ALA A 116 -1.76 22.92 10.13
C ALA A 116 -0.84 21.74 9.78
N ALA A 117 -1.41 20.60 9.37
CA ALA A 117 -0.64 19.45 8.88
C ALA A 117 0.21 19.80 7.64
N ARG A 118 -0.33 20.58 6.70
CA ARG A 118 0.40 21.04 5.51
C ARG A 118 1.51 22.03 5.86
N GLU A 119 1.25 22.95 6.79
CA GLU A 119 2.27 23.88 7.29
C GLU A 119 3.44 23.12 7.93
N GLN A 120 3.14 22.12 8.76
CA GLN A 120 4.15 21.29 9.39
C GLN A 120 4.96 20.49 8.34
N ALA A 121 4.30 19.95 7.32
CA ALA A 121 4.98 19.22 6.25
C ALA A 121 5.95 20.12 5.46
N ALA A 122 5.61 21.40 5.25
CA ALA A 122 6.45 22.36 4.54
C ALA A 122 7.74 22.71 5.32
N ILE A 123 7.75 22.58 6.65
CA ILE A 123 8.94 22.85 7.47
C ILE A 123 9.99 21.74 7.33
N CYS A 124 9.57 20.50 7.03
CA CYS A 124 10.47 19.37 6.90
C CYS A 124 11.15 19.25 5.52
N HIS A 125 10.88 20.17 4.59
CA HIS A 125 11.38 20.18 3.22
C HIS A 125 12.44 21.27 2.98
#